data_AF-A0A255PMT2-F1
#
_entry.id   AF-A0A255PMT2-F1
#
_cell.length_a   1.000
_cell.length_b   1.000
_cell.length_c   1.000
_cell.angle_alpha   90.00
_cell.angle_beta   90.00
_cell.angle_gamma   90.00
#
_symmetry.space_group_name_H-M   'P 1'
#
loop_
_entity.id
_entity.type
_entity.pdbx_description
1 polymer ?
#
loop_
_entity_poly.entity_id
_entity_poly.type
_entity_poly.pdbx_seq_one_letter_code
_entity_poly.pdbx_strand_id
1 'polypeptide(L)'
;MQGSTIHLLTAVVHFESAVFRAGQVARQLHLEHPHLTVKRASCSAYSSAASYDDPSASARLEIRADGVDGARAWAAVLDTELHVEVRGGTFVYEDARCSAVIDGVSVDVSGSRTLSDDEATAWRAEQGKTDGGER
;
A
#
# COMPACT_ATOMS: atom_id res chain seq x y z
N MET A 1 -38.75 -11.06 -10.83
CA MET A 1 -37.67 -10.62 -9.91
C MET A 1 -36.71 -11.79 -9.61
N GLN A 2 -36.18 -12.47 -10.65
CA GLN A 2 -35.31 -13.65 -10.53
C GLN A 2 -33.84 -13.37 -10.91
N GLY A 3 -33.51 -12.18 -11.43
CA GLY A 3 -32.14 -11.82 -11.83
C GLY A 3 -31.23 -11.33 -10.70
N SER A 4 -31.78 -10.87 -9.57
CA SER A 4 -31.01 -10.20 -8.51
C SER A 4 -30.20 -11.17 -7.63
N THR A 5 -30.69 -12.38 -7.37
CA THR A 5 -29.98 -13.35 -6.50
C THR A 5 -28.79 -14.01 -7.19
N ILE A 6 -28.92 -14.33 -8.49
CA ILE A 6 -27.80 -14.87 -9.30
C ILE A 6 -26.65 -13.86 -9.34
N HIS A 7 -26.99 -12.57 -9.44
CA HIS A 7 -26.04 -11.46 -9.48
C HIS A 7 -25.21 -11.31 -8.18
N LEU A 8 -25.83 -11.51 -7.01
CA LEU A 8 -25.13 -11.47 -5.72
C LEU A 8 -24.19 -12.66 -5.53
N LEU A 9 -24.57 -13.85 -6.00
CA LEU A 9 -23.70 -15.04 -5.93
C LEU A 9 -22.50 -14.94 -6.89
N THR A 10 -22.68 -14.33 -8.06
CA THR A 10 -21.57 -14.02 -8.98
C THR A 10 -20.53 -13.10 -8.32
N ALA A 11 -20.95 -12.14 -7.48
CA ALA A 11 -20.02 -11.29 -6.73
C ALA A 11 -19.10 -12.09 -5.79
N VAL A 12 -19.63 -13.15 -5.16
CA VAL A 12 -18.85 -14.05 -4.30
C VAL A 12 -17.81 -14.81 -5.11
N VAL A 13 -18.14 -15.24 -6.34
CA VAL A 13 -17.17 -15.91 -7.24
C VAL A 13 -16.05 -14.94 -7.65
N HIS A 14 -16.38 -13.68 -7.94
CA HIS A 14 -15.37 -12.67 -8.22
C HIS A 14 -14.49 -12.39 -6.99
N PHE A 15 -15.08 -12.35 -5.80
CA PHE A 15 -14.34 -12.19 -4.54
C PHE A 15 -13.33 -13.32 -4.34
N GLU A 16 -13.76 -14.58 -4.46
CA GLU A 16 -12.88 -15.75 -4.34
C GLU A 16 -11.72 -15.67 -5.34
N SER A 17 -12.03 -15.34 -6.59
CA SER A 17 -11.04 -15.17 -7.65
C SER A 17 -10.03 -14.05 -7.35
N ALA A 18 -10.49 -12.92 -6.79
CA ALA A 18 -9.63 -11.80 -6.42
C ALA A 18 -8.68 -12.18 -5.27
N VAL A 19 -9.18 -12.87 -4.24
CA VAL A 19 -8.35 -13.36 -3.13
C VAL A 19 -7.34 -14.39 -3.61
N PHE A 20 -7.74 -15.30 -4.50
CA PHE A 20 -6.82 -16.29 -5.08
C PHE A 20 -5.69 -15.60 -5.86
N ARG A 21 -6.01 -14.61 -6.70
CA ARG A 21 -5.00 -13.82 -7.43
C ARG A 21 -4.04 -13.12 -6.47
N ALA A 22 -4.55 -12.48 -5.42
CA ALA A 22 -3.70 -11.84 -4.41
C ALA A 22 -2.72 -12.83 -3.75
N GLY A 23 -3.16 -14.07 -3.48
CA GLY A 23 -2.29 -15.13 -2.98
C GLY A 23 -1.23 -15.60 -3.99
N GLN A 24 -1.53 -15.57 -5.30
CA GLN A 24 -0.54 -15.85 -6.34
C GLN A 24 0.49 -14.74 -6.45
N VAL A 25 0.06 -13.48 -6.48
CA VAL A 25 0.95 -12.31 -6.50
C VAL A 25 1.88 -12.31 -5.27
N ALA A 26 1.34 -12.56 -4.07
CA ALA A 26 2.16 -12.65 -2.86
C ALA A 26 3.21 -13.76 -2.95
N ARG A 27 2.87 -14.94 -3.49
CA ARG A 27 3.81 -16.03 -3.72
C ARG A 27 4.88 -15.67 -4.74
N GLN A 28 4.49 -15.07 -5.85
CA GLN A 28 5.41 -14.63 -6.90
C GLN A 28 6.43 -13.65 -6.34
N LEU A 29 5.97 -12.58 -5.67
CA LEU A 29 6.84 -11.57 -5.08
C LEU A 29 7.83 -12.18 -4.07
N HIS A 30 7.38 -13.15 -3.26
CA HIS A 30 8.25 -13.84 -2.31
C HIS A 30 9.32 -14.71 -2.99
N LEU A 31 8.95 -15.41 -4.07
CA LEU A 31 9.86 -16.29 -4.81
C LEU A 31 10.88 -15.51 -5.64
N GLU A 32 10.47 -14.43 -6.28
CA GLU A 32 11.33 -13.60 -7.14
C GLU A 32 12.24 -12.69 -6.31
N HIS A 33 11.77 -12.25 -5.14
CA HIS A 33 12.48 -11.29 -4.30
C HIS A 33 12.61 -11.73 -2.82
N PRO A 34 13.20 -12.90 -2.54
CA PRO A 34 13.27 -13.46 -1.18
C PRO A 34 14.15 -12.65 -0.22
N HIS A 35 14.95 -11.73 -0.75
CA HIS A 35 15.85 -10.87 0.02
C HIS A 35 15.16 -9.59 0.51
N LEU A 36 13.96 -9.26 0.02
CA LEU A 36 13.25 -8.05 0.44
C LEU A 36 12.64 -8.23 1.83
N THR A 37 12.75 -7.17 2.64
CA THR A 37 12.23 -7.18 4.01
C THR A 37 10.70 -7.09 4.02
N VAL A 38 10.06 -7.94 4.83
CA VAL A 38 8.63 -7.89 5.13
C VAL A 38 8.43 -8.02 6.64
N LYS A 39 8.03 -6.93 7.30
CA LYS A 39 7.72 -6.90 8.73
C LYS A 39 6.28 -7.32 9.01
N ARG A 40 5.37 -6.99 8.08
CA ARG A 40 3.96 -7.37 8.13
C ARG A 40 3.42 -7.43 6.71
N ALA A 41 2.48 -8.33 6.47
CA ALA A 41 1.66 -8.33 5.27
C ALA A 41 0.18 -8.48 5.65
N SER A 42 -0.71 -7.82 4.91
CA SER A 42 -2.16 -8.02 4.99
C SER A 42 -2.76 -8.09 3.59
N CYS A 43 -3.78 -8.92 3.44
CA CYS A 43 -4.57 -8.96 2.22
C CYS A 43 -6.00 -8.53 2.57
N SER A 44 -6.56 -7.63 1.77
CA SER A 44 -7.97 -7.29 1.81
C SER A 44 -8.56 -7.48 0.41
N ALA A 45 -9.85 -7.78 0.35
CA ALA A 45 -10.59 -7.83 -0.89
C ALA A 45 -11.97 -7.24 -0.66
N TYR A 46 -12.54 -6.67 -1.72
CA TYR A 46 -13.85 -6.08 -1.71
C TYR A 46 -14.59 -6.49 -2.96
N SER A 47 -15.85 -6.91 -2.80
CA SER A 47 -16.74 -7.19 -3.93
C SER A 47 -17.91 -6.22 -3.92
N SER A 48 -18.31 -5.74 -5.10
CA SER A 48 -19.51 -4.97 -5.31
C SER A 48 -20.48 -5.72 -6.22
N ALA A 49 -21.76 -5.59 -5.92
CA ALA A 49 -22.85 -5.97 -6.80
C ALA A 49 -23.98 -4.96 -6.59
N ALA A 50 -24.14 -4.04 -7.54
CA ALA A 50 -25.26 -3.12 -7.57
C ALA A 50 -26.33 -3.63 -8.52
N SER A 51 -27.57 -3.18 -8.35
CA SER A 51 -28.71 -3.63 -9.17
C SER A 51 -28.59 -3.32 -10.67
N TYR A 52 -27.63 -2.47 -11.07
CA TYR A 52 -27.45 -1.96 -12.43
C TYR A 52 -26.03 -2.10 -12.97
N ASP A 53 -25.06 -2.58 -12.17
CA ASP A 53 -23.65 -2.74 -12.58
C ASP A 53 -23.25 -4.20 -12.46
N ASP A 54 -22.42 -4.70 -13.39
CA ASP A 54 -21.91 -6.06 -13.31
C ASP A 54 -21.15 -6.29 -11.99
N PRO A 55 -21.25 -7.49 -11.37
CA PRO A 55 -20.54 -7.80 -10.15
C PRO A 55 -19.03 -7.70 -10.39
N SER A 56 -18.32 -7.11 -9.44
CA SER A 56 -16.87 -6.96 -9.53
C SER A 56 -16.22 -7.23 -8.18
N ALA A 57 -14.93 -7.53 -8.21
CA ALA A 57 -14.13 -7.60 -7.00
C ALA A 57 -12.70 -7.11 -7.25
N SER A 58 -12.16 -6.42 -6.26
CA SER A 58 -10.78 -5.99 -6.20
C SER A 58 -10.08 -6.59 -4.99
N ALA A 59 -8.78 -6.81 -5.11
CA ALA A 59 -7.94 -7.23 -3.99
C ALA A 59 -6.76 -6.28 -3.82
N ARG A 60 -6.35 -6.13 -2.57
CA ARG A 60 -5.24 -5.30 -2.14
C ARG A 60 -4.33 -6.10 -1.22
N LEU A 61 -3.05 -6.14 -1.57
CA LEU A 61 -1.96 -6.66 -0.76
C LEU A 61 -1.19 -5.49 -0.17
N GLU A 62 -1.21 -5.36 1.15
CA GLU A 62 -0.46 -4.35 1.88
C GLU A 62 0.79 -5.00 2.49
N ILE A 63 1.96 -4.45 2.20
CA ILE A 63 3.26 -4.89 2.72
C ILE A 63 3.84 -3.77 3.57
N ARG A 64 4.26 -4.10 4.79
CA ARG A 64 5.06 -3.22 5.63
C ARG A 64 6.51 -3.70 5.59
N ALA A 65 7.37 -2.94 4.94
CA ALA A 65 8.80 -3.17 4.88
C ALA A 65 9.50 -2.76 6.19
N ASP A 66 10.76 -3.15 6.35
CA ASP A 66 11.56 -2.71 7.48
C ASP A 66 12.20 -1.35 7.18
N GLY A 67 11.55 -0.30 7.67
CA GLY A 67 12.00 1.08 7.47
C GLY A 67 11.83 1.59 6.03
N VAL A 68 12.31 2.81 5.82
CA VAL A 68 12.20 3.55 4.55
C VAL A 68 13.03 2.90 3.44
N ASP A 69 14.21 2.37 3.77
CA ASP A 69 15.07 1.70 2.79
C ASP A 69 14.45 0.41 2.27
N GLY A 70 13.76 -0.35 3.13
CA GLY A 70 12.98 -1.51 2.71
C GLY A 70 11.87 -1.12 1.72
N ALA A 71 11.14 -0.04 1.98
CA ALA A 71 10.12 0.46 1.04
C ALA A 71 10.73 0.94 -0.29
N ARG A 72 11.92 1.56 -0.26
CA ARG A 72 12.66 1.95 -1.48
C ARG A 72 13.07 0.74 -2.32
N ALA A 73 13.55 -0.32 -1.69
CA ALA A 73 13.90 -1.56 -2.40
C ALA A 73 12.67 -2.19 -3.07
N TRP A 74 11.51 -2.17 -2.39
CA TRP A 74 10.24 -2.60 -2.98
C TRP A 74 9.81 -1.71 -4.15
N ALA A 75 9.90 -0.39 -4.04
CA ALA A 75 9.56 0.52 -5.14
C ALA A 75 10.39 0.25 -6.41
N ALA A 76 11.69 -0.05 -6.24
CA ALA A 76 12.56 -0.40 -7.36
C ALA A 76 12.16 -1.72 -8.03
N VAL A 77 11.78 -2.73 -7.25
CA VAL A 77 11.31 -4.03 -7.77
C VAL A 77 9.95 -3.92 -8.46
N LEU A 78 9.07 -3.08 -7.93
CA LEU A 78 7.73 -2.83 -8.47
C LEU A 78 7.73 -1.81 -9.63
N ASP A 79 8.89 -1.27 -9.99
CA ASP A 79 9.07 -0.22 -11.00
C ASP A 79 8.10 0.96 -10.83
N THR A 80 8.02 1.47 -9.60
CA THR A 80 7.07 2.53 -9.21
C THR A 80 7.78 3.64 -8.42
N GLU A 81 7.16 4.83 -8.40
CA GLU A 81 7.67 5.95 -7.64
C GLU A 81 7.53 5.71 -6.13
N LEU A 82 8.57 6.08 -5.39
CA LEU A 82 8.53 6.12 -3.93
C LEU A 82 8.15 7.51 -3.46
N HIS A 83 6.99 7.64 -2.82
CA HIS A 83 6.59 8.86 -2.14
C HIS A 83 7.11 8.83 -0.70
N VAL A 84 7.89 9.85 -0.33
CA VAL A 84 8.42 10.02 1.02
C VAL A 84 7.84 11.28 1.64
N GLU A 85 7.34 11.15 2.86
CA GLU A 85 6.77 12.24 3.64
C GLU A 85 7.36 12.24 5.05
N VAL A 86 7.73 13.41 5.55
CA VAL A 86 8.18 13.60 6.94
C VAL A 86 7.07 14.30 7.71
N ARG A 87 6.61 13.68 8.81
CA ARG A 87 5.51 14.19 9.64
C ARG A 87 5.98 14.43 11.07
N GLY A 88 5.57 15.57 11.63
CA GLY A 88 5.93 15.99 12.98
C GLY A 88 4.83 15.78 14.03
N GLY A 89 5.26 15.62 15.28
CA GLY A 89 4.44 15.55 16.49
C GLY A 89 5.35 15.47 17.72
N THR A 90 4.97 14.67 18.73
CA THR A 90 5.89 14.31 19.83
C THR A 90 7.18 13.69 19.29
N PHE A 91 7.07 12.86 18.26
CA PHE A 91 8.18 12.33 17.47
C PHE A 91 8.07 12.82 16.03
N VAL A 92 9.18 12.85 15.30
CA VAL A 92 9.19 13.10 13.86
C VAL A 92 9.41 11.77 13.15
N TYR A 93 8.56 11.47 12.18
CA TYR A 93 8.59 10.22 11.42
C TYR A 93 8.84 10.51 9.95
N GLU A 94 9.61 9.64 9.29
CA GLU A 94 9.71 9.55 7.85
C GLU A 94 8.93 8.33 7.41
N ASP A 95 7.89 8.55 6.61
CA ASP A 95 7.06 7.52 6.01
C ASP A 95 7.35 7.46 4.51
N ALA A 96 7.57 6.26 4.00
CA ALA A 96 7.78 5.99 2.59
C ALA A 96 6.72 5.01 2.09
N ARG A 97 6.13 5.30 0.92
CA ARG A 97 5.04 4.52 0.34
C ARG A 97 5.19 4.42 -1.16
N CYS A 98 4.85 3.26 -1.71
CA CYS A 98 4.69 3.06 -3.13
C CYS A 98 3.55 2.08 -3.40
N SER A 99 3.00 2.14 -4.61
CA SER A 99 1.87 1.32 -5.03
C SER A 99 2.06 0.87 -6.47
N ALA A 100 1.65 -0.36 -6.76
CA ALA A 100 1.62 -0.93 -8.11
C ALA A 100 0.39 -1.82 -8.29
N VAL A 101 0.03 -2.13 -9.53
CA VAL A 101 -1.01 -3.12 -9.83
C VAL A 101 -0.36 -4.30 -10.54
N ILE A 102 -0.43 -5.49 -9.93
CA ILE A 102 0.10 -6.75 -10.49
C ILE A 102 -1.08 -7.70 -10.67
N ASP A 103 -1.34 -8.15 -11.90
CA ASP A 103 -2.43 -9.08 -12.23
C ASP A 103 -3.80 -8.65 -11.65
N GLY A 104 -4.07 -7.35 -11.65
CA GLY A 104 -5.30 -6.76 -11.12
C GLY A 104 -5.39 -6.70 -9.59
N VAL A 105 -4.28 -6.92 -8.87
CA VAL A 105 -4.15 -6.78 -7.43
C VAL A 105 -3.38 -5.49 -7.12
N SER A 106 -3.96 -4.62 -6.29
CA SER A 106 -3.24 -3.45 -5.75
C SER A 106 -2.18 -3.94 -4.77
N VAL A 107 -0.91 -3.66 -5.01
CA VAL A 107 0.18 -3.94 -4.08
C VAL A 107 0.64 -2.61 -3.52
N ASP A 108 0.40 -2.41 -2.23
CA ASP A 108 0.72 -1.19 -1.50
C ASP A 108 1.82 -1.48 -0.49
N VAL A 109 2.97 -0.83 -0.64
CA VAL A 109 4.11 -1.02 0.25
C VAL A 109 4.35 0.24 1.08
N SER A 110 4.62 0.04 2.37
CA SER A 110 4.98 1.12 3.27
C SER A 110 6.17 0.78 4.15
N GLY A 111 6.96 1.80 4.50
CA GLY A 111 8.06 1.71 5.44
C GLY A 111 8.15 3.00 6.23
N SER A 112 8.51 2.91 7.51
CA SER A 112 8.52 4.06 8.40
C SER A 112 9.72 4.00 9.35
N ARG A 113 10.37 5.14 9.59
CA ARG A 113 11.36 5.27 10.66
C ARG A 113 11.09 6.51 11.51
N THR A 114 11.52 6.48 12.76
CA THR A 114 11.60 7.68 13.59
C THR A 114 12.92 8.38 13.28
N LEU A 115 12.89 9.69 13.10
CA LEU A 115 14.08 10.51 12.94
C LEU A 115 14.82 10.62 14.29
N SER A 116 16.14 10.72 14.24
CA SER A 116 16.94 11.10 15.40
C SER A 116 16.63 12.53 15.86
N ASP A 117 17.01 12.89 17.08
CA ASP A 117 16.77 14.24 17.63
C ASP A 117 17.40 15.34 16.77
N ASP A 118 18.58 15.08 16.21
CA ASP A 118 19.29 16.02 15.33
C ASP A 118 18.54 16.21 13.99
N GLU A 119 18.15 15.11 13.33
CA GLU A 119 17.35 15.15 12.10
C GLU A 119 15.99 15.83 12.34
N ALA A 120 15.33 15.51 13.45
CA ALA A 120 14.06 16.10 13.84
C ALA A 120 14.18 17.60 14.12
N THR A 121 15.29 18.04 14.72
CA THR A 121 15.57 19.46 14.98
C THR A 121 15.81 20.21 13.68
N ALA A 122 16.59 19.65 12.75
CA ALA A 122 16.83 20.23 11.43
C ALA A 122 15.53 20.38 10.64
N TRP A 123 14.71 19.32 10.58
CA TRP A 123 13.42 19.35 9.88
C TRP A 123 12.48 20.42 10.45
N ARG A 124 12.35 20.51 11.79
CA ARG A 124 11.51 21.54 12.43
C ARG A 124 11.98 22.96 12.11
N ALA A 125 13.30 23.18 12.03
CA ALA A 125 13.86 24.48 11.67
C ALA A 125 13.54 24.88 10.22
N GLU A 126 13.42 23.92 9.30
CA GLU A 126 13.01 24.17 7.90
C GLU A 126 11.52 24.48 7.79
N GLN A 127 10.66 23.77 8.54
CA GLN A 127 9.23 24.07 8.56
C GLN A 127 8.95 25.50 9.07
N GLY A 128 9.63 25.93 10.15
CA GLY A 128 9.49 27.27 10.71
C GLY A 128 9.96 28.41 9.79
N LYS A 129 10.81 28.12 8.80
CA LYS A 129 11.20 29.10 7.75
C LYS A 129 10.13 29.25 6.68
N THR A 130 9.34 28.21 6.44
CA THR A 130 8.31 28.18 5.39
C THR A 130 7.06 28.95 5.83
N ASP A 131 6.73 28.93 7.13
CA ASP A 131 5.61 29.70 7.72
C ASP A 131 5.92 31.20 7.98
N GLY A 132 7.19 31.61 7.89
CA GLY A 132 7.64 32.97 8.19
C GLY A 132 7.84 33.90 6.98
N GLY A 133 7.51 33.42 5.77
CA GLY A 133 7.85 34.07 4.50
C GLY A 133 6.86 35.08 3.92
N GLU A 134 5.69 35.29 4.54
CA GLU A 134 4.72 36.30 4.11
C GLU A 134 4.40 37.28 5.25
N ARG A 135 5.18 38.36 5.35
CA ARG A 135 4.76 39.64 5.92
C ARG A 135 5.43 40.80 5.21
#